data_AF-A0A7V9DU50-F1
#
_entry.id   AF-A0A7V9DU50-F1
#
_cell.length_a   1.000
_cell.length_b   1.000
_cell.length_c   1.000
_cell.angle_alpha   90.00
_cell.angle_beta   90.00
_cell.angle_gamma   90.00
#
_symmetry.space_group_name_H-M   'P 1'
#
loop_
_entity.id
_entity.type
_entity.pdbx_description
1 polymer ?
#
loop_
_entity_poly.entity_id
_entity_poly.type
_entity_poly.pdbx_seq_one_letter_code
_entity_poly.pdbx_strand_id
1 'polypeptide(L)'
;DEALGGLTVALDAATDEAPGTSAYQRLRTAVEQSVRILVDHLPAVTLLLRVRGNSDVELAALKRRRVIDDKLTLLVSDAVAEGALRDDIAPDLISRLLFGTVNSLVEWYRPGGPVDADVLAPTIASLAFDGLAVSEGGELG
;
A
#
# COMPACT_ATOMS: atom_id res chain seq x y z
N ASP A 1 0.29 17.49 -6.98
CA ASP A 1 0.54 17.06 -5.60
C ASP A 1 1.67 16.05 -5.62
N GLU A 2 2.75 16.35 -4.93
CA GLU A 2 4.02 15.62 -4.94
C GLU A 2 3.88 14.23 -4.30
N ALA A 3 3.08 14.10 -3.23
CA ALA A 3 2.89 12.83 -2.53
C ALA A 3 2.16 11.78 -3.37
N LEU A 4 1.03 12.15 -4.00
CA LEU A 4 0.34 11.28 -4.96
C LEU A 4 1.21 11.01 -6.19
N GLY A 5 2.03 11.99 -6.59
CA GLY A 5 3.02 11.83 -7.66
C GLY A 5 4.01 10.72 -7.34
N GLY A 6 4.69 10.82 -6.20
CA GLY A 6 5.64 9.82 -5.70
C GLY A 6 5.01 8.44 -5.55
N LEU A 7 3.80 8.36 -4.98
CA LEU A 7 3.10 7.07 -4.84
C LEU A 7 2.74 6.48 -6.20
N THR A 8 2.31 7.30 -7.16
CA THR A 8 2.05 6.82 -8.54
C THR A 8 3.32 6.28 -9.17
N VAL A 9 4.46 6.98 -9.04
CA VAL A 9 5.74 6.54 -9.59
C VAL A 9 6.20 5.23 -8.95
N ALA A 10 6.11 5.11 -7.63
CA ALA A 10 6.46 3.89 -6.91
C ALA A 10 5.59 2.70 -7.36
N LEU A 11 4.29 2.94 -7.58
CA LEU A 11 3.37 1.92 -8.07
C LEU A 11 3.61 1.58 -9.53
N ASP A 12 3.89 2.56 -10.39
CA ASP A 12 4.25 2.33 -11.78
C ASP A 12 5.48 1.42 -11.86
N ALA A 13 6.51 1.71 -11.05
CA ALA A 13 7.70 0.87 -10.95
C ALA A 13 7.39 -0.54 -10.38
N ALA A 14 6.46 -0.67 -9.43
CA ALA A 14 6.04 -1.96 -8.91
C ALA A 14 5.16 -2.75 -9.89
N THR A 15 4.40 -2.07 -10.75
CA THR A 15 3.62 -2.72 -11.81
C THR A 15 4.45 -3.05 -13.04
N ASP A 16 5.58 -2.38 -13.24
CA ASP A 16 6.54 -2.72 -14.29
C ASP A 16 7.10 -4.12 -14.00
N GLU A 17 6.89 -5.07 -14.91
CA GLU A 17 7.30 -6.46 -14.77
C GLU A 17 8.82 -6.57 -14.96
N ALA A 18 9.57 -6.14 -13.95
CA ALA A 18 11.00 -6.37 -13.89
C ALA A 18 11.26 -7.90 -13.90
N PRO A 19 12.03 -8.43 -14.87
CA PRO A 19 12.28 -9.87 -14.99
C PRO A 19 12.77 -10.47 -13.67
N GLY A 20 12.10 -11.52 -13.20
CA GLY A 20 12.48 -12.24 -11.98
C GLY A 20 11.92 -11.69 -10.67
N THR A 21 11.04 -10.68 -10.70
CA THR A 21 10.36 -10.17 -9.50
C THR A 21 8.90 -10.63 -9.47
N SER A 22 8.50 -11.34 -8.41
CA SER A 22 7.11 -11.81 -8.27
C SER A 22 6.13 -10.67 -7.92
N ALA A 23 4.85 -10.82 -8.24
CA ALA A 23 3.81 -9.89 -7.82
C ALA A 23 3.78 -9.72 -6.30
N TYR A 24 4.02 -10.78 -5.52
CA TYR A 24 4.21 -10.68 -4.07
C TYR A 24 5.34 -9.72 -3.68
N GLN A 25 6.53 -9.86 -4.28
CA GLN A 25 7.68 -8.98 -3.98
C GLN A 25 7.40 -7.53 -4.40
N ARG A 26 6.74 -7.34 -5.55
CA ARG A 26 6.35 -6.02 -6.07
C ARG A 26 5.32 -5.35 -5.15
N LEU A 27 4.30 -6.09 -4.73
CA LEU A 27 3.29 -5.62 -3.77
C LEU A 27 3.91 -5.27 -2.41
N ARG A 28 4.82 -6.11 -1.90
CA ARG A 28 5.54 -5.81 -0.66
C ARG A 28 6.34 -4.51 -0.78
N THR A 29 7.08 -4.35 -1.87
CA THR A 29 7.84 -3.13 -2.16
C THR A 29 6.91 -1.91 -2.23
N ALA A 30 5.76 -2.02 -2.90
CA ALA A 30 4.78 -0.95 -2.99
C ALA A 30 4.26 -0.50 -1.61
N VAL A 31 3.95 -1.44 -0.70
CA VAL A 31 3.53 -1.12 0.67
C VAL A 31 4.64 -0.39 1.43
N GLU A 32 5.88 -0.88 1.36
CA GLU A 32 7.00 -0.24 2.06
C GLU A 32 7.29 1.18 1.52
N GLN A 33 7.24 1.38 0.20
CA GLN A 33 7.39 2.71 -0.41
C GLN A 33 6.24 3.64 -0.03
N SER A 34 5.02 3.11 0.08
CA SER A 34 3.86 3.91 0.51
C SER A 34 4.03 4.45 1.93
N VAL A 35 4.59 3.64 2.84
CA VAL A 35 4.92 4.10 4.20
C VAL A 35 5.97 5.21 4.18
N ARG A 36 7.06 5.04 3.42
CA ARG A 36 8.13 6.05 3.33
C ARG A 36 7.60 7.38 2.77
N ILE A 37 6.87 7.33 1.66
CA ILE A 37 6.24 8.51 1.03
C ILE A 37 5.27 9.20 2.00
N LEU A 38 4.47 8.43 2.74
CA LEU A 38 3.55 9.00 3.72
C LEU A 38 4.30 9.72 4.83
N VAL A 39 5.38 9.13 5.36
CA VAL A 39 6.20 9.74 6.41
C VAL A 39 6.86 11.03 5.91
N ASP A 40 7.45 11.02 4.71
CA ASP A 40 8.15 12.16 4.12
C ASP A 40 7.20 13.33 3.79
N HIS A 41 5.94 13.02 3.45
CA HIS A 41 4.94 14.00 3.04
C HIS A 41 3.72 14.07 3.96
N LEU A 42 3.88 13.74 5.26
CA LEU A 42 2.78 13.57 6.22
C LEU A 42 1.74 14.71 6.22
N PRO A 43 2.11 16.02 6.24
CA PRO A 43 1.14 17.10 6.23
C PRO A 43 0.32 17.14 4.93
N ALA A 44 0.97 16.94 3.78
CA ALA A 44 0.32 16.96 2.48
C ALA A 44 -0.63 15.76 2.33
N VAL A 45 -0.18 14.56 2.71
CA VAL A 45 -1.02 13.34 2.69
C VAL A 45 -2.23 13.47 3.62
N THR A 46 -2.06 14.07 4.80
CA THR A 46 -3.18 14.31 5.72
C THR A 46 -4.27 15.18 5.09
N LEU A 47 -3.90 16.25 4.37
CA LEU A 47 -4.86 17.09 3.66
C LEU A 47 -5.51 16.34 2.49
N LEU A 48 -4.71 15.62 1.71
CA LEU A 48 -5.17 14.77 0.61
C LEU A 48 -6.20 13.72 1.05
N LEU A 49 -6.00 13.08 2.20
CA LEU A 49 -6.93 12.08 2.71
C LEU A 49 -8.26 12.69 3.16
N ARG A 50 -8.30 14.01 3.40
CA ARG A 50 -9.48 14.76 3.85
C ARG A 50 -10.27 15.45 2.72
N VAL A 51 -9.79 15.39 1.47
CA VAL A 51 -10.48 15.99 0.33
C VAL A 51 -11.86 15.37 0.13
N ARG A 52 -12.83 16.17 -0.32
CA ARG A 52 -14.22 15.75 -0.49
C ARG A 52 -14.70 15.79 -1.95
N GLY A 53 -13.90 16.36 -2.85
CA GLY A 53 -14.25 16.51 -4.26
C GLY A 53 -15.06 17.78 -4.54
N ASN A 54 -14.90 18.81 -3.71
CA ASN A 54 -15.67 20.05 -3.83
C ASN A 54 -15.08 21.03 -4.87
N SER A 55 -13.89 20.74 -5.39
CA SER A 55 -13.22 21.53 -6.42
C SER A 55 -12.62 20.63 -7.50
N ASP A 56 -12.34 21.19 -8.67
CA ASP A 56 -11.70 20.46 -9.78
C ASP A 56 -10.36 19.83 -9.36
N VAL A 57 -9.61 20.52 -8.51
CA VAL A 57 -8.34 20.03 -7.96
C VAL A 57 -8.57 18.82 -7.05
N GLU A 58 -9.58 18.88 -6.17
CA GLU A 58 -9.93 17.74 -5.31
C GLU A 58 -10.47 16.55 -6.11
N LEU A 59 -11.29 16.80 -7.14
CA LEU A 59 -11.79 15.76 -8.04
C LEU A 59 -10.66 15.07 -8.80
N ALA A 60 -9.66 15.84 -9.27
CA ALA A 60 -8.47 15.29 -9.90
C ALA A 60 -7.67 14.43 -8.92
N ALA A 61 -7.51 14.85 -7.67
CA ALA A 61 -6.85 14.06 -6.63
C ALA A 61 -7.61 12.75 -6.34
N LEU A 62 -8.94 12.79 -6.21
CA LEU A 62 -9.78 11.60 -6.04
C LEU A 62 -9.70 10.63 -7.23
N LYS A 63 -9.65 11.17 -8.46
CA LYS A 63 -9.47 10.34 -9.66
C LYS A 63 -8.11 9.64 -9.64
N ARG A 64 -7.04 10.34 -9.24
CA ARG A 64 -5.71 9.75 -9.14
C ARG A 64 -5.62 8.68 -8.05
N ARG A 65 -6.29 8.90 -6.91
CA ARG A 65 -6.45 7.88 -5.85
C ARG A 65 -7.13 6.62 -6.35
N ARG A 66 -8.23 6.75 -7.11
CA ARG A 66 -8.90 5.57 -7.72
C ARG A 66 -7.96 4.77 -8.63
N VAL A 67 -7.19 5.44 -9.49
CA VAL A 67 -6.22 4.76 -10.37
C VAL A 67 -5.16 4.01 -9.56
N ILE A 68 -4.72 4.58 -8.44
CA ILE A 68 -3.80 3.92 -7.50
C ILE A 68 -4.45 2.69 -6.87
N ASP A 69 -5.66 2.82 -6.34
CA ASP A 69 -6.42 1.71 -5.73
C ASP A 69 -6.65 0.55 -6.72
N ASP A 70 -6.95 0.87 -7.98
CA ASP A 70 -7.14 -0.12 -9.05
C ASP A 70 -5.85 -0.89 -9.33
N LYS A 71 -4.71 -0.20 -9.46
CA LYS A 71 -3.38 -0.83 -9.67
C LYS A 71 -2.98 -1.75 -8.52
N LEU A 72 -3.27 -1.31 -7.29
CA LEU A 72 -2.99 -2.09 -6.10
C LEU A 72 -3.83 -3.35 -6.02
N THR A 73 -5.10 -3.25 -6.37
CA THR A 73 -6.00 -4.40 -6.43
C THR A 73 -5.53 -5.41 -7.47
N LEU A 74 -5.03 -4.96 -8.62
CA LEU A 74 -4.42 -5.83 -9.64
C LEU A 74 -3.16 -6.53 -9.11
N LEU A 75 -2.23 -5.80 -8.47
CA LEU A 75 -1.03 -6.41 -7.88
C LEU A 75 -1.36 -7.47 -6.82
N VAL A 76 -2.38 -7.24 -6.01
CA VAL A 76 -2.87 -8.24 -5.05
C VAL A 76 -3.44 -9.46 -5.78
N SER A 77 -4.27 -9.24 -6.81
CA SER A 77 -4.84 -10.32 -7.61
C SER A 77 -3.75 -11.19 -8.24
N ASP A 78 -2.69 -10.57 -8.76
CA ASP A 78 -1.55 -11.29 -9.34
C ASP A 78 -0.81 -12.10 -8.27
N ALA A 79 -0.60 -11.54 -7.08
CA ALA A 79 0.07 -12.25 -5.97
C ALA A 79 -0.77 -13.42 -5.42
N VAL A 80 -2.10 -13.34 -5.47
CA VAL A 80 -3.02 -14.46 -5.20
C VAL A 80 -2.91 -15.51 -6.32
N ALA A 81 -2.91 -15.09 -7.58
CA ALA A 81 -2.77 -16.00 -8.73
C ALA A 81 -1.42 -16.73 -8.76
N GLU A 82 -0.36 -16.11 -8.24
CA GLU A 82 0.95 -16.73 -8.00
C GLU A 82 0.94 -17.75 -6.85
N GLY A 83 -0.14 -17.84 -6.08
CA GLY A 83 -0.24 -18.68 -4.88
C GLY A 83 0.59 -18.16 -3.69
N ALA A 84 1.03 -16.90 -3.74
CA ALA A 84 1.84 -16.29 -2.67
C ALA A 84 0.98 -15.71 -1.54
N LEU A 85 -0.25 -15.28 -1.86
CA LEU A 85 -1.23 -14.81 -0.90
C LEU A 85 -2.42 -15.77 -0.80
N ARG A 86 -3.03 -15.83 0.39
CA ARG A 86 -4.30 -16.54 0.63
C ARG A 86 -5.40 -16.09 -0.34
N ASP A 87 -6.20 -17.03 -0.83
CA ASP A 87 -7.24 -16.83 -1.84
C ASP A 87 -8.67 -16.79 -1.27
N ASP A 88 -8.82 -16.97 0.05
CA ASP A 88 -10.10 -16.91 0.76
C ASP A 88 -10.54 -15.47 1.11
N ILE A 89 -9.70 -14.47 0.83
CA ILE A 89 -10.01 -13.04 0.98
C ILE A 89 -9.99 -12.38 -0.40
N ALA A 90 -11.06 -11.64 -0.72
CA ALA A 90 -11.15 -10.93 -1.99
C ALA A 90 -9.98 -9.93 -2.16
N PRO A 91 -9.33 -9.86 -3.34
CA PRO A 91 -8.18 -8.97 -3.58
C PRO A 91 -8.44 -7.49 -3.29
N ASP A 92 -9.65 -7.01 -3.57
CA ASP A 92 -10.03 -5.62 -3.28
C ASP A 92 -10.13 -5.34 -1.77
N LEU A 93 -10.56 -6.34 -1.00
CA LEU A 93 -10.59 -6.25 0.46
C LEU A 93 -9.17 -6.27 1.05
N ILE A 94 -8.30 -7.16 0.57
CA ILE A 94 -6.88 -7.18 0.97
C ILE A 94 -6.25 -5.81 0.68
N SER A 95 -6.42 -5.29 -0.54
CA SER A 95 -5.91 -3.97 -0.94
C SER A 95 -6.41 -2.87 0.02
N ARG A 96 -7.72 -2.80 0.27
CA ARG A 96 -8.30 -1.82 1.21
C ARG A 96 -7.73 -1.91 2.62
N LEU A 97 -7.49 -3.13 3.14
CA LEU A 97 -6.96 -3.34 4.49
C LEU A 97 -5.47 -2.95 4.58
N LEU A 98 -4.66 -3.33 3.59
CA LEU A 98 -3.25 -2.95 3.50
C LEU A 98 -3.09 -1.43 3.51
N PHE A 99 -3.78 -0.75 2.59
CA PHE A 99 -3.65 0.70 2.44
C PHE A 99 -4.42 1.46 3.52
N GLY A 100 -5.45 0.88 4.12
CA GLY A 100 -6.06 1.39 5.35
C GLY A 100 -5.06 1.42 6.52
N THR A 101 -4.24 0.37 6.66
CA THR A 101 -3.18 0.30 7.67
C THR A 101 -2.14 1.40 7.45
N VAL A 102 -1.64 1.56 6.22
CA VAL A 102 -0.71 2.64 5.87
C VAL A 102 -1.33 4.01 6.10
N ASN A 103 -2.56 4.24 5.63
CA ASN A 103 -3.22 5.54 5.79
C ASN A 103 -3.51 5.89 7.25
N SER A 104 -3.67 4.90 8.14
CA SER A 104 -3.87 5.17 9.58
C SER A 104 -2.69 5.91 10.23
N LEU A 105 -1.50 5.86 9.63
CA LEU A 105 -0.31 6.55 10.11
C LEU A 105 -0.53 8.06 10.29
N VAL A 106 -1.37 8.69 9.46
CA VAL A 106 -1.65 10.13 9.56
C VAL A 106 -2.28 10.53 10.89
N GLU A 107 -2.90 9.59 11.61
CA GLU A 107 -3.58 9.86 12.86
C GLU A 107 -2.65 9.81 14.07
N TRP A 108 -1.54 9.07 14.00
CA TRP A 108 -0.71 8.78 15.18
C TRP A 108 0.79 8.94 14.98
N TYR A 109 1.31 8.87 13.75
CA TYR A 109 2.74 8.99 13.49
C TYR A 109 3.26 10.39 13.81
N ARG A 110 4.43 10.47 14.45
CA ARG A 110 5.09 11.73 14.83
C ARG A 110 6.51 11.76 14.25
N PRO A 111 6.78 12.64 13.26
CA PRO A 111 8.13 12.83 12.73
C PRO A 111 9.12 13.23 13.86
N GLY A 112 10.33 12.67 13.83
CA GLY A 112 11.33 12.88 14.88
C GLY A 112 11.07 12.09 16.18
N GLY A 113 10.05 11.23 16.20
CA GLY A 113 9.81 10.29 17.28
C GLY A 113 10.80 9.11 17.29
N PRO A 114 10.59 8.12 18.18
CA PRO A 114 11.51 6.99 18.35
C PRO A 114 11.48 5.96 17.21
N VAL A 115 10.50 6.06 16.30
CA VAL A 115 10.34 5.15 15.15
C VAL A 115 10.33 5.99 13.89
N ASP A 116 11.29 5.74 12.99
CA ASP A 116 11.39 6.37 11.68
C ASP A 116 10.75 5.49 10.57
N ALA A 117 10.78 5.98 9.34
CA ALA A 117 10.24 5.27 8.19
C ALA A 117 10.97 3.95 7.88
N ASP A 118 12.28 3.89 8.16
CA ASP A 118 13.12 2.73 7.85
C ASP A 118 12.84 1.55 8.78
N VAL A 119 12.43 1.82 10.01
CA VAL A 119 11.89 0.80 10.90
C VAL A 119 10.42 0.51 10.58
N LEU A 120 9.61 1.54 10.35
CA LEU A 120 8.16 1.42 10.23
C LEU A 120 7.72 0.67 8.96
N ALA A 121 8.33 0.97 7.81
CA ALA A 121 7.98 0.37 6.52
C ALA A 121 8.13 -1.17 6.51
N PRO A 122 9.29 -1.75 6.84
CA PRO A 122 9.43 -3.21 6.88
C PRO A 122 8.61 -3.86 7.99
N THR A 123 8.36 -3.14 9.11
CA THR A 123 7.51 -3.65 10.21
C THR A 123 6.06 -3.82 9.76
N ILE A 124 5.48 -2.80 9.12
CA ILE A 124 4.11 -2.87 8.59
C ILE A 124 4.01 -3.94 7.51
N ALA A 125 4.99 -4.01 6.62
CA ALA A 125 5.03 -5.02 5.58
C ALA A 125 5.10 -6.43 6.19
N SER A 126 6.00 -6.70 7.15
CA SER A 126 6.05 -8.01 7.82
C SER A 126 4.71 -8.36 8.45
N LEU A 127 4.19 -7.50 9.32
CA LEU A 127 2.92 -7.75 10.01
C LEU A 127 1.77 -8.11 9.05
N ALA A 128 1.67 -7.38 7.93
CA ALA A 128 0.63 -7.61 6.96
C ALA A 128 0.85 -8.88 6.13
N PHE A 129 2.05 -9.07 5.57
CA PHE A 129 2.32 -10.19 4.67
C PHE A 129 2.48 -11.51 5.41
N ASP A 130 2.93 -11.52 6.66
CA ASP A 130 2.96 -12.72 7.50
C ASP A 130 1.53 -13.25 7.75
N GLY A 131 0.53 -12.36 7.82
CA GLY A 131 -0.89 -12.73 7.95
C GLY A 131 -1.62 -13.04 6.63
N LEU A 132 -1.06 -12.61 5.50
CA LEU A 132 -1.62 -12.86 4.16
C LEU A 132 -0.95 -14.03 3.44
N ALA A 133 0.24 -14.44 3.86
CA ALA A 133 0.94 -15.58 3.30
C ALA A 133 0.09 -16.85 3.42
N VAL A 134 0.15 -17.69 2.39
CA VAL A 134 -0.48 -19.01 2.42
C VAL A 134 0.15 -19.82 3.55
N SER A 135 -0.61 -20.13 4.59
CA SER A 135 -0.16 -21.08 5.60
C SER A 135 -0.13 -22.46 4.95
N GLU A 136 1.04 -23.11 4.91
CA GLU A 136 1.08 -24.56 4.67
C GLU A 136 0.18 -25.20 5.72
N GLY A 137 -0.86 -25.93 5.26
CA GLY A 137 -2.00 -26.35 6.06
C GLY A 137 -1.67 -26.72 7.49
N GLY A 138 -1.99 -25.82 8.41
CA GLY A 138 -2.08 -26.15 9.82
C GLY A 138 -3.29 -27.03 10.01
N GLU A 139 -3.11 -28.35 9.95
CA GLU A 139 -3.93 -29.27 10.73
C GLU A 139 -3.83 -28.80 12.19
N LEU A 140 -4.81 -28.01 12.63
CA LEU A 140 -5.10 -27.86 14.05
C LEU A 140 -5.71 -29.18 14.50
N GLY A 141 -4.84 -30.12 14.86
CA GLY A 141 -5.17 -31.26 15.72
C GLY A 141 -5.44 -30.84 17.15
#